data_AF-A0A7K0VI16-F1
#
_entry.id   AF-A0A7K0VI16-F1
#
_cell.length_a   1.000
_cell.length_b   1.000
_cell.length_c   1.000
_cell.angle_alpha   90.00
_cell.angle_beta   90.00
_cell.angle_gamma   90.00
#
_symmetry.space_group_name_H-M   'P 1'
#
loop_
_entity.id
_entity.type
_entity.pdbx_description
1 polymer ?
#
loop_
_entity_poly.entity_id
_entity_poly.type
_entity_poly.pdbx_seq_one_letter_code
_entity_poly.pdbx_strand_id
1 'polypeptide(L)'
;RFEPAGMTDDPDIRFASSIMDYLFRRLGLEYLTYDERSELGIFSIDERLQPTLPGVYESAIETRTGSDIVSDPKTIPSAGDLAIAMELGLAPIAPKSDNTPAAGAPRVRHSDAPMCMQCGVQMLRAGSCHACPSCGSTSGCS
;
A
#
# COMPACT_ATOMS: atom_id res chain seq x y z
N ARG A 1 -15.80 25.23 -3.43
CA ARG A 1 -14.60 24.49 -2.98
C ARG A 1 -13.49 25.53 -2.94
N PHE A 2 -13.02 25.90 -1.75
CA PHE A 2 -12.03 26.97 -1.58
C PHE A 2 -10.65 26.32 -1.37
N GLU A 3 -9.62 26.84 -2.04
CA GLU A 3 -8.23 26.47 -1.73
C GLU A 3 -7.86 27.01 -0.33
N PRO A 4 -7.06 26.30 0.49
CA PRO A 4 -6.37 25.03 0.22
C PRO A 4 -7.24 23.84 0.67
N ALA A 5 -7.87 23.18 -0.29
CA ALA A 5 -8.46 21.87 -0.05
C ALA A 5 -7.33 20.84 -0.22
N GLY A 6 -6.63 20.52 0.87
CA GLY A 6 -5.45 19.66 0.80
C GLY A 6 -4.54 19.72 2.01
N MET A 7 -3.26 19.45 1.77
CA MET A 7 -2.21 19.46 2.77
C MET A 7 -1.95 20.89 3.27
N THR A 8 -1.74 21.07 4.57
CA THR A 8 -1.25 22.32 5.15
C THR A 8 0.12 22.11 5.80
N ASP A 9 0.83 23.21 6.06
CA ASP A 9 2.12 23.22 6.75
C ASP A 9 1.98 23.18 8.29
N ASP A 10 0.75 23.27 8.83
CA ASP A 10 0.50 23.22 10.26
C ASP A 10 0.58 21.77 10.77
N PRO A 11 1.44 21.46 11.77
CA PRO A 11 1.53 20.11 12.32
C PRO A 11 0.19 19.63 12.88
N ASP A 12 -0.58 20.48 13.58
CA ASP A 12 -1.82 20.08 14.24
C ASP A 12 -2.97 19.85 13.23
N ILE A 13 -2.95 20.56 12.10
CA ILE A 13 -4.01 20.55 11.07
C ILE A 13 -3.43 20.22 9.69
N ARG A 14 -2.77 19.07 9.56
CA ARG A 14 -2.11 18.66 8.30
C ARG A 14 -3.02 18.58 7.08
N PHE A 15 -4.32 18.39 7.26
CA PHE A 15 -5.30 18.34 6.17
C PHE A 15 -6.50 19.23 6.49
N ALA A 16 -6.84 20.09 5.54
CA ALA A 16 -8.03 20.94 5.60
C ALA A 16 -8.88 20.78 4.34
N SER A 17 -10.21 20.82 4.51
CA SER A 17 -11.17 20.69 3.40
C SER A 17 -11.48 22.03 2.71
N SER A 18 -11.14 23.14 3.37
CA SER A 18 -11.39 24.52 2.96
C SER A 18 -10.55 25.47 3.83
N ILE A 19 -10.28 26.69 3.34
CA ILE A 19 -9.61 27.73 4.14
C ILE A 19 -10.36 28.05 5.44
N MET A 20 -11.70 28.07 5.39
CA MET A 20 -12.52 28.35 6.57
C MET A 20 -12.39 27.24 7.61
N ASP A 21 -12.34 25.98 7.15
CA ASP A 21 -12.14 24.81 8.01
C ASP A 21 -10.78 24.87 8.72
N TYR A 22 -9.73 25.27 8.00
CA TYR A 22 -8.42 25.53 8.61
C TYR A 22 -8.47 26.65 9.66
N LEU A 23 -9.05 27.81 9.31
CA LEU A 23 -9.17 28.96 10.23
C LEU A 23 -9.92 28.59 11.51
N PHE A 24 -11.08 27.96 11.41
CA PHE A 24 -11.87 27.59 12.59
C PHE A 24 -11.17 26.55 13.46
N ARG A 25 -10.49 25.56 12.87
CA ARG A 25 -9.70 24.61 13.64
C ARG A 25 -8.52 25.27 14.32
N ARG A 26 -7.82 26.20 13.65
CA ARG A 26 -6.67 26.92 14.23
C ARG A 26 -7.10 27.83 15.37
N LEU A 27 -8.17 28.61 15.17
CA LEU A 27 -8.75 29.44 16.22
C LEU A 27 -9.29 28.59 17.38
N GLY A 28 -9.88 27.43 17.07
CA GLY A 28 -10.29 26.46 18.08
C GLY A 28 -9.10 26.05 18.94
N LEU A 29 -8.01 25.58 18.32
CA LEU A 29 -6.81 25.16 19.03
C LEU A 29 -6.17 26.29 19.88
N GLU A 30 -6.23 27.53 19.41
CA GLU A 30 -5.58 28.67 20.08
C GLU A 30 -6.41 29.29 21.21
N TYR A 31 -7.74 29.30 21.11
CA TYR A 31 -8.61 30.07 22.02
C TYR A 31 -9.61 29.24 22.83
N LEU A 32 -9.91 28.00 22.44
CA LEU A 32 -10.87 27.15 23.17
C LEU A 32 -10.17 26.20 24.13
N THR A 33 -10.86 25.87 25.22
CA THR A 33 -10.39 24.87 26.19
C THR A 33 -10.48 23.46 25.60
N TYR A 34 -9.81 22.47 26.22
CA TYR A 34 -9.87 21.07 25.76
C TYR A 34 -11.31 20.55 25.65
N ASP A 35 -12.14 20.77 26.68
CA ASP A 35 -13.51 20.26 26.71
C ASP A 35 -14.35 20.85 25.56
N GLU A 36 -14.29 22.17 25.36
CA GLU A 36 -15.00 22.87 24.27
C GLU A 36 -14.52 22.40 22.88
N ARG A 37 -13.21 22.21 22.71
CA ARG A 37 -12.64 21.69 21.46
C ARG A 37 -13.08 20.24 21.20
N SER A 38 -13.19 19.44 22.25
CA SER A 38 -13.60 18.03 22.17
C SER A 38 -15.06 17.88 21.71
N GLU A 39 -15.95 18.76 22.16
CA GLU A 39 -17.34 18.81 21.71
C GLU A 39 -17.46 19.14 20.21
N LEU A 40 -16.53 19.95 19.70
CA LEU A 40 -16.43 20.31 18.29
C LEU A 40 -15.63 19.29 17.46
N GLY A 41 -15.07 18.25 18.09
CA GLY A 41 -14.22 17.25 17.43
C GLY A 41 -12.89 17.80 16.93
N ILE A 42 -12.41 18.92 17.50
CA ILE A 42 -11.13 19.54 17.16
C ILE A 42 -10.10 19.03 18.16
N PHE A 43 -9.11 18.28 17.66
CA PHE A 43 -8.05 17.68 18.49
C PHE A 43 -6.69 17.97 17.89
N SER A 44 -5.70 18.25 18.74
CA SER A 44 -4.28 18.33 18.35
C SER A 44 -3.72 16.95 18.01
N ILE A 45 -2.48 16.88 17.51
CA ILE A 45 -1.82 15.58 17.27
C ILE A 45 -1.73 14.77 18.57
N ASP A 46 -1.26 15.39 19.65
CA ASP A 46 -1.02 14.70 20.92
C ASP A 46 -2.31 14.16 21.53
N GLU A 47 -3.41 14.89 21.39
CA GLU A 47 -4.74 14.51 21.88
C GLU A 47 -5.34 13.35 21.07
N ARG A 48 -5.07 13.28 19.76
CA ARG A 48 -5.48 12.14 18.91
C ARG A 48 -4.73 10.86 19.23
N LEU A 49 -3.53 10.98 19.80
CA LEU A 49 -2.71 9.84 20.19
C LEU A 49 -3.09 9.30 21.57
N GLN A 50 -4.00 9.95 22.29
CA GLN A 50 -4.34 9.53 23.65
C GLN A 50 -5.20 8.26 23.63
N PRO A 51 -4.68 7.10 24.06
CA PRO A 51 -5.45 5.87 24.13
C PRO A 51 -6.29 5.95 25.40
N THR A 52 -7.57 6.28 25.28
CA THR A 52 -8.50 6.49 26.40
C THR A 52 -8.91 5.20 27.13
N LEU A 53 -8.06 4.16 27.15
CA LEU A 53 -8.29 3.00 28.00
C LEU A 53 -7.52 3.12 29.33
N PRO A 54 -8.21 3.36 30.46
CA PRO A 54 -7.56 3.32 31.77
C PRO A 54 -7.05 1.90 32.05
N GLY A 55 -5.74 1.76 32.27
CA GLY A 55 -5.11 0.50 32.70
C GLY A 55 -4.26 -0.22 31.66
N VAL A 56 -4.12 0.31 30.45
CA VAL A 56 -3.16 -0.23 29.46
C VAL A 56 -1.89 0.62 29.53
N TYR A 57 -0.84 0.07 30.15
CA TYR A 57 0.50 0.55 29.90
C TYR A 57 0.81 0.27 28.44
N GLU A 58 1.11 1.31 27.66
CA GLU A 58 1.69 1.12 26.34
C GLU A 58 3.03 0.43 26.54
N SER A 59 3.07 -0.88 26.33
CA SER A 59 4.26 -1.50 25.81
C SER A 59 4.47 -0.92 24.42
N ALA A 60 5.10 0.25 24.34
CA ALA A 60 5.76 0.68 23.12
C ALA A 60 6.81 -0.41 22.86
N ILE A 61 6.47 -1.37 22.02
CA ILE A 61 7.43 -2.32 21.51
C ILE A 61 8.39 -1.44 20.73
N GLU A 62 9.61 -1.25 21.23
CA GLU A 62 10.65 -0.58 20.46
C GLU A 62 10.73 -1.30 19.12
N THR A 63 10.22 -0.66 18.07
CA THR A 63 10.46 -1.07 16.71
C THR A 63 11.91 -0.76 16.43
N ARG A 64 12.81 -1.63 16.90
CA ARG A 64 14.08 -1.82 16.22
C ARG A 64 13.69 -2.12 14.78
N THR A 65 14.10 -1.23 13.88
CA THR A 65 14.21 -1.53 12.47
C THR A 65 14.88 -2.89 12.41
N GLY A 66 14.09 -3.90 12.03
CA GLY A 66 14.50 -5.28 12.06
C GLY A 66 15.85 -5.39 11.39
N SER A 67 16.74 -6.16 12.02
CA SER A 67 18.05 -6.55 11.47
C SER A 67 17.99 -6.63 9.96
N ASP A 68 18.89 -5.94 9.28
CA ASP A 68 19.05 -5.95 7.83
C ASP A 68 18.68 -7.33 7.30
N ILE A 69 17.49 -7.41 6.70
CA ILE A 69 17.05 -8.63 6.04
C ILE A 69 18.12 -8.84 4.98
N VAL A 70 18.94 -9.87 5.17
CA VAL A 70 19.95 -10.26 4.19
C VAL A 70 19.20 -10.32 2.87
N SER A 71 19.62 -9.45 1.94
CA SER A 71 18.98 -9.34 0.63
C SER A 71 18.91 -10.75 0.06
N ASP A 72 17.72 -11.18 -0.36
CA ASP A 72 17.56 -12.46 -1.03
C ASP A 72 18.66 -12.57 -2.11
N PRO A 73 19.38 -13.71 -2.18
CA PRO A 73 20.42 -13.87 -3.17
C PRO A 73 19.83 -13.56 -4.54
N LYS A 74 20.48 -12.64 -5.26
CA LYS A 74 19.99 -12.11 -6.52
C LYS A 74 19.61 -13.28 -7.44
N THR A 75 18.32 -13.47 -7.68
CA THR A 75 17.81 -14.56 -8.53
C THR A 75 18.20 -14.37 -9.99
N ILE A 76 18.71 -13.19 -10.33
CA ILE A 76 19.16 -12.79 -11.65
C ILE A 76 20.69 -12.81 -11.66
N PRO A 77 21.33 -13.56 -12.58
CA PRO A 77 22.79 -13.59 -12.70
C PRO A 77 23.34 -12.18 -12.97
N SER A 78 24.56 -11.92 -12.48
CA SER A 78 25.28 -10.69 -12.83
C SER A 78 25.49 -10.61 -14.34
N ALA A 79 25.62 -9.39 -14.87
CA ALA A 79 25.94 -9.18 -16.28
C ALA A 79 27.24 -9.92 -16.70
N GLY A 80 28.20 -10.04 -15.78
CA GLY A 80 29.43 -10.81 -15.99
C GLY A 80 29.18 -12.32 -16.11
N ASP A 81 28.35 -12.88 -15.24
CA ASP A 81 28.01 -14.32 -15.28
C ASP A 81 27.18 -14.66 -16.53
N LEU A 82 26.33 -13.73 -16.97
CA LEU A 82 25.55 -13.87 -18.20
C LEU A 82 26.46 -13.90 -19.44
N ALA A 83 27.48 -13.04 -19.49
CA ALA A 83 28.44 -13.02 -20.58
C ALA A 83 29.22 -14.35 -20.67
N ILE A 84 29.65 -14.90 -19.53
CA ILE A 84 30.35 -16.19 -19.45
C ILE A 84 29.42 -17.34 -19.90
N ALA A 85 28.15 -17.32 -19.49
CA ALA A 85 27.18 -18.34 -19.89
C ALA A 85 26.90 -18.32 -21.40
N MET A 86 26.84 -17.13 -22.01
CA MET A 86 26.69 -16.98 -23.46
C MET A 86 27.91 -17.52 -24.22
N GLU A 87 29.12 -17.29 -23.71
CA GLU A 87 30.36 -17.80 -24.30
C GLU A 87 30.46 -19.33 -24.22
N LEU A 88 29.96 -19.92 -23.15
CA LEU A 88 29.90 -21.38 -22.96
C LEU A 88 28.69 -22.04 -23.65
N GLY A 89 27.84 -21.28 -24.34
CA GLY A 89 26.67 -21.80 -25.05
C GLY A 89 25.54 -22.31 -24.14
N LEU A 90 25.54 -21.96 -22.86
CA LEU A 90 24.44 -22.29 -21.94
C LEU A 90 23.38 -21.19 -21.98
N ALA A 91 22.19 -21.51 -22.48
CA ALA A 91 21.06 -20.58 -22.43
C ALA A 91 20.63 -20.36 -20.97
N PRO A 92 20.47 -19.10 -20.50
CA PRO A 92 19.93 -18.85 -19.17
C PRO A 92 18.52 -19.43 -19.07
N ILE A 93 18.20 -20.03 -17.92
CA ILE A 93 16.83 -20.44 -17.60
C ILE A 93 15.98 -19.17 -17.64
N ALA A 94 15.00 -19.13 -18.54
CA ALA A 94 14.09 -17.99 -18.66
C ALA A 94 13.54 -17.67 -17.26
N PRO A 95 13.58 -16.39 -16.83
CA PRO A 95 13.00 -16.03 -15.55
C PRO A 95 11.56 -16.52 -15.54
N LYS A 96 11.17 -17.22 -14.46
CA LYS A 96 9.77 -17.55 -14.22
C LYS A 96 9.05 -16.22 -14.05
N SER A 97 8.61 -15.64 -15.16
CA SER A 97 7.51 -14.69 -15.10
C SER A 97 6.34 -15.51 -14.61
N ASP A 98 5.79 -15.15 -13.45
CA ASP A 98 4.61 -15.84 -12.87
C ASP A 98 3.39 -15.85 -13.82
N ASN A 99 3.49 -15.15 -14.96
CA ASN A 99 2.49 -15.08 -16.01
C ASN A 99 2.67 -16.14 -17.12
N THR A 100 3.81 -16.85 -17.20
CA THR A 100 3.99 -17.91 -18.20
C THR A 100 3.67 -19.26 -17.56
N PRO A 101 2.62 -19.98 -18.00
CA PRO A 101 2.35 -21.31 -17.48
C PRO A 101 3.57 -22.20 -17.77
N ALA A 102 4.03 -22.92 -16.75
CA ALA A 102 5.17 -23.83 -16.84
C ALA A 102 5.04 -24.73 -18.08
N ALA A 103 6.11 -24.84 -18.85
CA ALA A 103 6.16 -25.72 -20.02
C ALA A 103 5.80 -27.16 -19.60
N GLY A 104 4.64 -27.64 -20.05
CA GLY A 104 4.10 -28.97 -19.70
C GLY A 104 2.87 -28.97 -18.79
N ALA A 105 2.46 -27.83 -18.22
CA ALA A 105 1.18 -27.74 -17.53
C ALA A 105 0.03 -27.71 -18.57
N PRO A 106 -1.08 -28.45 -18.36
CA PRO A 106 -2.25 -28.35 -19.22
C PRO A 106 -2.69 -26.88 -19.24
N ARG A 107 -2.69 -26.27 -20.43
CA ARG A 107 -3.26 -24.93 -20.62
C ARG A 107 -4.75 -25.03 -20.33
N VAL A 108 -5.14 -24.83 -19.08
CA VAL A 108 -6.53 -24.59 -18.74
C VAL A 108 -6.86 -23.24 -19.37
N ARG A 109 -7.38 -23.27 -20.59
CA ARG A 109 -7.85 -22.09 -21.30
C ARG A 109 -9.00 -21.53 -20.49
N HIS A 110 -8.71 -20.55 -19.65
CA HIS A 110 -9.74 -19.73 -19.02
C HIS A 110 -10.19 -18.74 -20.11
N SER A 111 -10.86 -19.26 -21.16
CA SER A 111 -11.23 -18.49 -22.36
C SER A 111 -12.17 -17.33 -22.05
N ASP A 112 -12.88 -17.41 -20.92
CA ASP A 112 -13.95 -16.49 -20.56
C ASP A 112 -13.50 -15.49 -19.47
N ALA A 113 -12.23 -15.52 -19.08
CA ALA A 113 -11.72 -14.61 -18.07
C ALA A 113 -11.38 -13.24 -18.68
N PRO A 114 -12.02 -12.15 -18.24
CA PRO A 114 -11.75 -10.82 -18.76
C PRO A 114 -10.34 -10.36 -18.39
N MET A 115 -9.83 -9.40 -19.16
CA MET A 115 -8.60 -8.70 -18.81
C MET A 115 -8.88 -7.74 -17.64
N CYS A 116 -7.92 -7.59 -16.74
CA CYS A 116 -8.02 -6.65 -15.64
C CYS A 116 -8.03 -5.21 -16.15
N MET A 117 -9.03 -4.41 -15.79
CA MET A 117 -9.13 -3.01 -16.20
C MET A 117 -8.05 -2.10 -15.57
N GLN A 118 -7.43 -2.55 -14.48
CA GLN A 118 -6.43 -1.75 -13.74
C GLN A 118 -4.99 -1.96 -14.25
N CYS A 119 -4.65 -3.17 -14.70
CA CYS A 119 -3.26 -3.52 -15.06
C CYS A 119 -3.14 -4.35 -16.35
N GLY A 120 -4.25 -4.68 -17.02
CA GLY A 120 -4.22 -5.31 -18.34
C GLY A 120 -3.72 -6.76 -18.38
N VAL A 121 -3.63 -7.45 -17.24
CA VAL A 121 -3.32 -8.89 -17.18
C VAL A 121 -4.59 -9.73 -17.20
N GLN A 122 -4.50 -10.96 -17.70
CA GLN A 122 -5.65 -11.87 -17.72
C GLN A 122 -6.04 -12.27 -16.30
N MET A 123 -7.32 -12.12 -15.95
CA MET A 123 -7.81 -12.50 -14.63
C MET A 123 -7.94 -14.03 -14.50
N LEU A 124 -7.91 -14.53 -13.27
CA LEU A 124 -8.12 -15.94 -12.94
C LEU A 124 -9.47 -16.12 -12.27
N ARG A 125 -10.17 -17.23 -12.54
CA ARG A 125 -11.44 -17.53 -11.89
C ARG A 125 -11.21 -17.87 -10.41
N ALA A 126 -11.87 -17.13 -9.52
CA ALA A 126 -11.89 -17.33 -8.08
C ALA A 126 -13.34 -17.60 -7.63
N GLY A 127 -13.82 -18.83 -7.86
CA GLY A 127 -15.21 -19.21 -7.58
C GLY A 127 -16.19 -18.65 -8.62
N SER A 128 -17.18 -17.87 -8.17
CA SER A 128 -18.08 -17.09 -9.05
C SER A 128 -17.41 -15.83 -9.59
N CYS A 129 -16.41 -15.31 -8.89
CA CYS A 129 -15.66 -14.12 -9.28
C CYS A 129 -14.46 -14.42 -10.18
N HIS A 130 -13.86 -13.36 -10.71
CA HIS A 130 -12.53 -13.35 -11.29
C HIS A 130 -11.63 -12.44 -10.43
N ALA A 131 -10.38 -12.83 -10.24
CA ALA A 131 -9.39 -12.08 -9.47
C ALA A 131 -8.10 -11.89 -10.28
N CYS A 132 -7.53 -10.69 -10.19
CA CYS A 132 -6.29 -10.36 -10.86
C CYS A 132 -5.07 -10.81 -10.02
N PRO A 133 -4.16 -11.64 -10.55
CA PRO A 133 -2.98 -12.08 -9.80
C PRO A 133 -1.95 -10.97 -9.58
N SER A 134 -1.94 -9.93 -10.42
CA SER A 134 -0.92 -8.86 -10.35
C SER A 134 -1.33 -7.66 -9.50
N CYS A 135 -2.61 -7.27 -9.49
CA CYS A 135 -3.08 -6.10 -8.74
C CYS A 135 -4.18 -6.38 -7.71
N GLY A 136 -4.65 -7.63 -7.60
CA GLY A 136 -5.67 -8.03 -6.62
C GLY A 136 -7.10 -7.57 -6.91
N SER A 137 -7.34 -6.81 -7.99
CA SER A 137 -8.70 -6.39 -8.36
C SER A 137 -9.59 -7.60 -8.65
N THR A 138 -10.82 -7.58 -8.16
CA THR A 138 -11.84 -8.62 -8.39
C THR A 138 -12.95 -8.11 -9.31
N SER A 139 -13.61 -9.01 -10.05
CA SER A 139 -14.74 -8.69 -10.93
C SER A 139 -15.72 -9.86 -11.01
N GLY A 140 -16.99 -9.59 -11.30
CA GLY A 140 -18.00 -10.63 -11.59
C GLY A 140 -18.45 -11.46 -10.39
N CYS A 141 -18.41 -10.93 -9.17
CA CYS A 141 -18.97 -11.58 -8.00
C CYS A 141 -20.49 -11.43 -7.97
N SER A 142 -21.23 -12.52 -8.18
CA SER A 142 -22.67 -12.65 -7.91
C SER A 142 -22.91 -13.63 -6.77
#